data_AF-A0A2P9AL38-F1
#
_entry.id   AF-A0A2P9AL38-F1
#
_cell.length_a   1.000
_cell.length_b   1.000
_cell.length_c   1.000
_cell.angle_alpha   90.00
_cell.angle_beta   90.00
_cell.angle_gamma   90.00
#
_symmetry.space_group_name_H-M   'P 1'
#
loop_
_entity.id
_entity.type
_entity.pdbx_description
1 polymer ?
#
loop_
_entity_poly.entity_id
_entity_poly.type
_entity_poly.pdbx_seq_one_letter_code
_entity_poly.pdbx_strand_id
1 'polypeptide(L)'
;MDATQVVGRIPIDLTDEFVEVDLLSLSAHKFHGPKGVDALYIGEGLRLEPLIYGEQEDGRRGGTLNSAAAAGLAVAAETGGSAPACSEWHRSASKQL
;
A
#
# COMPACT_ATOMS: atom_id res chain seq x y z
N MET A 1 5.70 -0.16 -10.70
CA MET A 1 4.80 -1.24 -11.13
C MET A 1 3.36 -0.86 -10.83
N ASP A 2 2.45 -0.99 -11.80
CA ASP A 2 1.01 -0.92 -11.51
C ASP A 2 0.51 -2.33 -11.16
N ALA A 3 0.15 -2.54 -9.88
CA ALA A 3 -0.30 -3.83 -9.38
C ALA A 3 -1.83 -3.87 -9.16
N THR A 4 -2.58 -2.89 -9.65
CA THR A 4 -4.04 -2.77 -9.51
C THR A 4 -4.81 -4.03 -9.88
N GLN A 5 -4.38 -4.76 -10.92
CA GLN A 5 -5.01 -6.00 -11.38
C GLN A 5 -4.40 -7.28 -10.79
N VAL A 6 -3.32 -7.15 -10.04
CA VAL A 6 -2.47 -8.26 -9.61
C VAL A 6 -2.63 -8.51 -8.11
N VAL A 7 -2.72 -7.44 -7.32
CA VAL A 7 -2.93 -7.47 -5.86
C VAL A 7 -4.22 -8.22 -5.54
N GLY A 8 -4.13 -9.16 -4.59
CA GLY A 8 -5.24 -10.04 -4.19
C GLY A 8 -5.54 -11.17 -5.16
N ARG A 9 -4.75 -11.37 -6.22
CA ARG A 9 -4.88 -12.51 -7.15
C ARG A 9 -3.66 -13.42 -7.16
N ILE A 10 -2.47 -12.85 -7.16
CA ILE A 10 -1.21 -13.59 -7.04
C ILE A 10 -0.39 -13.03 -5.87
N PRO A 11 0.46 -13.85 -5.22
CA PRO A 11 1.39 -13.38 -4.20
C PRO A 11 2.33 -12.32 -4.76
N ILE A 12 2.51 -11.24 -4.01
CA ILE A 12 3.51 -10.19 -4.29
C ILE A 12 4.42 -10.14 -3.07
N ASP A 13 5.70 -10.41 -3.30
CA ASP A 13 6.74 -10.27 -2.29
C ASP A 13 7.59 -9.04 -2.65
N LEU A 14 7.61 -8.07 -1.73
CA LEU A 14 8.41 -6.85 -1.85
C LEU A 14 9.68 -6.92 -0.98
N THR A 15 9.91 -8.06 -0.31
CA THR A 15 11.08 -8.33 0.52
C THR A 15 12.14 -9.14 -0.22
N ASP A 16 11.78 -9.74 -1.36
CA ASP A 16 12.69 -10.55 -2.17
C ASP A 16 13.79 -9.67 -2.80
N GLU A 17 15.04 -9.96 -2.45
CA GLU A 17 16.25 -9.28 -2.96
C GLU A 17 16.38 -9.39 -4.49
N PHE A 18 15.71 -10.35 -5.14
CA PHE A 18 15.73 -10.51 -6.59
C PHE A 18 14.68 -9.65 -7.33
N VAL A 19 13.75 -9.01 -6.61
CA VAL A 19 12.68 -8.17 -7.19
C VAL A 19 12.70 -6.79 -6.55
N GLU A 20 13.62 -5.94 -7.02
CA GLU A 20 13.70 -4.55 -6.57
C GLU A 20 12.58 -3.73 -7.24
N VAL A 21 11.60 -3.30 -6.45
CA VAL A 21 10.50 -2.44 -6.91
C VAL A 21 10.57 -1.11 -6.20
N ASP A 22 10.91 -0.07 -6.94
CA ASP A 22 10.97 1.30 -6.43
C ASP A 22 9.60 1.87 -6.05
N LEU A 23 8.58 1.55 -6.87
CA LEU A 23 7.22 2.07 -6.73
C LEU A 23 6.22 0.99 -7.08
N LEU A 24 5.20 0.79 -6.25
CA LEU A 24 4.08 -0.10 -6.55
C LEU A 24 2.74 0.52 -6.18
N SER A 25 1.84 0.69 -7.14
CA SER A 25 0.47 1.17 -6.90
C SER A 25 -0.51 0.01 -6.75
N LEU A 26 -1.45 0.14 -5.82
CA LEU A 26 -2.53 -0.82 -5.60
C LEU A 26 -3.86 -0.11 -5.36
N SER A 27 -4.97 -0.82 -5.62
CA SER A 27 -6.31 -0.26 -5.44
C SER A 27 -7.26 -1.18 -4.68
N ALA A 28 -7.78 -0.71 -3.54
CA ALA A 28 -8.52 -1.54 -2.59
C ALA A 28 -9.73 -2.24 -3.23
N HIS A 29 -10.51 -1.48 -4.01
CA HIS A 29 -11.75 -1.99 -4.62
C HIS A 29 -11.53 -3.06 -5.70
N LYS A 30 -10.27 -3.36 -6.07
CA LYS A 30 -9.93 -4.47 -6.97
C LYS A 30 -9.75 -5.80 -6.25
N PHE A 31 -9.58 -5.78 -4.93
CA PHE A 31 -9.45 -6.96 -4.09
C PHE A 31 -10.42 -6.91 -2.90
N HIS A 32 -11.66 -6.50 -3.15
CA HIS A 32 -12.79 -6.47 -2.21
C HIS A 32 -12.72 -5.42 -1.09
N GLY A 33 -11.83 -4.44 -1.18
CA GLY A 33 -11.79 -3.29 -0.29
C GLY A 33 -12.76 -2.17 -0.69
N PRO A 34 -12.87 -1.13 0.16
CA PRO A 34 -13.73 0.02 -0.12
C PRO A 34 -13.24 0.85 -1.31
N LYS A 35 -14.16 1.51 -2.02
CA LYS A 35 -13.81 2.47 -3.08
C LYS A 35 -13.29 3.78 -2.49
N GLY A 36 -12.37 4.44 -3.18
CA GLY A 36 -11.84 5.75 -2.78
C GLY A 36 -10.69 5.70 -1.77
N VAL A 37 -10.08 4.53 -1.56
CA VAL A 37 -8.83 4.35 -0.82
C VAL A 37 -7.96 3.36 -1.56
N ASP A 38 -6.70 3.73 -1.71
CA ASP A 38 -5.67 3.05 -2.48
C ASP A 38 -4.33 3.28 -1.78
N ALA A 39 -3.25 2.63 -2.24
CA ALA A 39 -1.91 2.85 -1.67
C ALA A 39 -0.83 2.86 -2.75
N LEU A 40 0.27 3.57 -2.43
CA LEU A 40 1.51 3.58 -3.19
C LEU A 40 2.63 3.12 -2.26
N TYR A 41 3.21 1.97 -2.54
CA TYR A 41 4.46 1.54 -1.93
C TYR A 41 5.62 2.32 -2.55
N ILE A 42 6.54 2.75 -1.71
CA ILE A 42 7.76 3.46 -2.07
C ILE A 42 8.92 2.68 -1.46
N GLY A 43 9.83 2.22 -2.33
CA GLY A 43 11.03 1.49 -1.93
C GLY A 43 11.96 2.32 -1.04
N GLU A 44 12.85 1.62 -0.34
CA GLU A 44 13.82 2.28 0.53
C GLU A 44 14.75 3.22 -0.26
N GLY A 45 15.12 4.36 0.34
CA GLY A 45 16.00 5.34 -0.29
C GLY A 45 15.34 6.25 -1.33
N LEU A 46 14.14 5.92 -1.84
CA LEU A 46 13.44 6.76 -2.81
C LEU A 46 12.68 7.91 -2.14
N ARG A 47 12.97 9.14 -2.60
CA ARG A 47 12.26 10.36 -2.20
C ARG A 47 11.43 10.88 -3.36
N LEU A 48 10.13 11.07 -3.12
CA LEU A 48 9.20 11.67 -4.08
C LEU A 48 8.80 13.05 -3.60
N GLU A 49 8.62 13.98 -4.54
CA GLU A 49 7.95 15.25 -4.23
C GLU A 49 6.44 15.00 -4.13
N PRO A 50 5.75 15.50 -3.08
CA PRO A 50 4.32 15.29 -2.92
C PRO A 50 3.54 15.99 -4.03
N LEU A 51 2.62 15.27 -4.68
CA LEU A 51 1.68 15.86 -5.64
C LEU A 51 0.66 16.77 -4.94
N ILE A 52 0.29 16.42 -3.70
CA ILE A 52 -0.60 17.19 -2.84
C ILE A 52 0.22 17.57 -1.61
N TYR A 53 0.52 18.85 -1.44
CA TYR A 53 1.31 19.35 -0.32
C TYR A 53 0.51 19.33 1.00
N GLY A 54 1.17 18.98 2.11
CA GLY A 54 0.61 18.92 3.46
C GLY A 54 1.50 18.11 4.40
N GLU A 55 1.05 17.85 5.62
CA GLU A 55 1.86 17.19 6.66
C GLU A 55 1.53 15.69 6.82
N GLN A 56 0.39 15.23 6.31
CA GLN A 56 -0.05 13.84 6.42
C GLN A 56 0.86 12.89 5.61
N GLU A 57 0.84 11.59 5.97
CA GLU A 57 1.68 10.55 5.34
C GLU A 57 3.16 10.94 5.31
N ASP A 58 3.72 11.43 6.42
CA ASP A 58 5.09 11.97 6.52
C ASP A 58 5.43 13.07 5.50
N GLY A 59 4.44 13.91 5.19
CA GLY A 59 4.55 14.96 4.18
C GLY A 59 4.55 14.45 2.73
N ARG A 60 4.27 13.16 2.50
CA ARG A 60 4.22 12.56 1.16
C ARG A 60 2.89 12.80 0.45
N ARG A 61 1.80 13.01 1.21
CA ARG A 61 0.49 13.34 0.66
C ARG A 61 -0.33 14.13 1.67
N GLY A 62 -0.64 15.38 1.33
CA GLY A 62 -1.50 16.24 2.14
C GLY A 62 -2.98 15.86 2.14
N GLY A 63 -3.67 16.28 3.19
CA GLY A 63 -5.11 16.12 3.38
C GLY A 63 -5.45 15.12 4.48
N THR A 64 -6.54 15.37 5.21
CA THR A 64 -6.97 14.55 6.34
C THR A 64 -7.08 13.07 5.97
N LEU A 65 -6.49 12.20 6.79
CA LEU A 65 -6.52 10.76 6.60
C LEU A 65 -7.96 10.23 6.68
N ASN A 66 -8.33 9.37 5.73
CA ASN A 66 -9.59 8.63 5.81
C ASN A 66 -9.39 7.33 6.60
N SER A 67 -9.37 7.42 7.93
CA SER A 67 -9.04 6.29 8.81
C SER A 67 -9.94 5.06 8.61
N ALA A 68 -11.24 5.28 8.39
CA ALA A 68 -12.19 4.19 8.17
C ALA A 68 -11.89 3.43 6.87
N ALA A 69 -11.59 4.16 5.79
CA ALA A 69 -11.26 3.55 4.52
C ALA A 69 -9.89 2.87 4.57
N ALA A 70 -8.89 3.47 5.23
CA ALA A 70 -7.58 2.86 5.45
C ALA A 70 -7.68 1.53 6.22
N ALA A 71 -8.50 1.48 7.26
CA ALA A 71 -8.79 0.23 7.98
C ALA A 71 -9.45 -0.82 7.08
N GLY A 72 -10.41 -0.41 6.24
CA GLY A 72 -11.03 -1.32 5.27
C GLY A 72 -10.07 -1.83 4.19
N LEU A 73 -9.11 -1.02 3.75
CA LEU A 73 -8.03 -1.43 2.87
C LEU A 73 -7.13 -2.48 3.55
N ALA A 74 -6.74 -2.26 4.81
CA ALA A 74 -5.90 -3.20 5.56
C ALA A 74 -6.57 -4.57 5.69
N VAL A 75 -7.85 -4.61 6.09
CA VAL A 75 -8.63 -5.86 6.18
C VAL A 75 -8.75 -6.54 4.82
N ALA A 76 -8.95 -5.79 3.74
CA ALA A 76 -9.01 -6.35 2.40
C ALA A 76 -7.65 -6.94 1.97
N ALA A 77 -6.53 -6.33 2.35
CA ALA A 77 -5.19 -6.84 2.03
C ALA A 77 -4.90 -8.15 2.78
N GLU A 78 -5.35 -8.27 4.03
CA GLU A 78 -5.22 -9.50 4.83
C GLU A 78 -6.07 -10.65 4.29
N THR A 79 -7.30 -10.35 3.87
CA THR A 79 -8.31 -11.38 3.50
C THR A 79 -8.36 -11.70 2.01
N GLY A 80 -7.94 -10.76 1.15
CA GLY A 80 -8.03 -10.87 -0.30
C GLY A 80 -6.94 -11.74 -0.93
N GLY A 81 -5.87 -12.10 -0.22
CA GLY A 81 -4.81 -12.96 -0.74
C GLY A 81 -5.04 -14.43 -0.45
N SER A 82 -5.06 -15.29 -1.47
CA SER A 82 -4.81 -16.71 -1.26
C SER A 82 -3.33 -16.89 -0.85
N ALA A 83 -3.10 -17.20 0.43
CA ALA A 83 -1.82 -17.51 1.09
C ALA A 83 -1.03 -16.33 1.71
N PRO A 84 -0.26 -16.58 2.80
CA PRO A 84 0.17 -15.58 3.77
C PRO A 84 1.45 -14.88 3.32
N ALA A 85 1.33 -13.86 2.47
CA ALA A 85 2.41 -12.88 2.25
C ALA A 85 2.13 -11.55 2.97
N CYS A 86 0.88 -11.33 3.42
CA CYS A 86 0.44 -10.06 4.02
C CYS A 86 0.68 -9.96 5.54
N SER A 87 1.49 -10.84 6.16
CA SER A 87 1.80 -10.72 7.60
C SER A 87 2.94 -9.75 7.89
N GLU A 88 3.75 -9.37 6.89
CA GLU A 88 4.92 -8.49 7.10
C GLU A 88 4.67 -7.01 6.76
N TRP A 89 3.59 -6.69 6.05
CA TRP A 89 3.14 -5.30 5.82
C TRP A 89 3.01 -4.50 7.12
N HIS A 90 2.51 -5.14 8.18
CA HIS A 90 2.38 -4.52 9.50
C HIS A 90 3.69 -4.01 10.10
N ARG A 91 4.84 -4.66 9.83
CA ARG A 91 6.12 -4.24 10.42
C ARG A 91 6.75 -3.02 9.74
N SER A 92 6.42 -2.79 8.47
CA SER A 92 6.91 -1.62 7.72
C SER A 92 5.94 -0.44 7.83
N ALA A 93 4.62 -0.69 7.70
CA ALA A 93 3.59 0.35 7.81
C ALA A 93 3.49 0.96 9.22
N SER A 94 3.72 0.19 10.29
CA SER A 94 3.76 0.73 11.66
C SER A 94 5.00 1.56 11.99
N LYS A 95 5.98 1.68 11.08
CA LYS A 95 7.11 2.61 11.23
C LYS A 95 6.87 3.96 10.52
N GLN A 96 5.72 4.14 9.87
CA GLN A 96 5.34 5.34 9.12
C GLN A 96 3.97 5.91 9.56
N LEU A 97 3.52 5.56 10.78
CA LEU A 97 2.40 6.18 11.47
C LEU A 97 2.85 6.72 12.84
#